data_AF-A0A2V8I184-F1
#
_entry.id   AF-A0A2V8I184-F1
#
_cell.length_a   1.000
_cell.length_b   1.000
_cell.length_c   1.000
_cell.angle_alpha   90.00
_cell.angle_beta   90.00
_cell.angle_gamma   90.00
#
_symmetry.space_group_name_H-M   'P 1'
#
loop_
_entity.id
_entity.type
_entity.pdbx_description
1 polymer ?
#
loop_
_entity_poly.entity_id
_entity_poly.type
_entity_poly.pdbx_seq_one_letter_code
_entity_poly.pdbx_strand_id
1 'polypeptide(L)'
;MPTTIHIPAALLKSVDRRAKALGVSRNRLIVRALERAVRERTDWAPEFLEKLRSIDQETVAAVDDLLADVRHARRSKLPHAL
;
A
#
# COMPACT_ATOMS: atom_id res chain seq x y z
N MET A 1 19.60 15.57 -8.56
CA MET A 1 20.47 15.01 -9.63
C MET A 1 19.62 14.09 -10.50
N PRO A 2 19.75 14.12 -11.84
CA PRO A 2 19.11 13.14 -12.70
C PRO A 2 19.84 11.79 -12.64
N THR A 3 19.08 10.70 -12.62
CA THR A 3 19.61 9.33 -12.63
C THR A 3 19.33 8.69 -13.98
N THR A 4 20.35 8.08 -14.58
CA THR A 4 20.19 7.32 -15.82
C THR A 4 19.70 5.91 -15.51
N ILE A 5 18.64 5.48 -16.18
CA ILE A 5 18.08 4.13 -16.07
C ILE A 5 18.01 3.49 -17.45
N HIS A 6 18.29 2.19 -17.51
CA HIS A 6 18.16 1.41 -18.74
C HIS A 6 16.72 0.90 -18.88
N ILE A 7 16.08 1.22 -20.00
CA ILE A 7 14.71 0.81 -20.31
C ILE A 7 14.71 0.12 -21.68
N PRO A 8 14.11 -1.08 -21.82
CA PRO A 8 13.97 -1.74 -23.10
C PRO A 8 13.27 -0.84 -24.13
N ALA A 9 13.77 -0.82 -25.38
CA ALA A 9 13.26 0.07 -26.42
C ALA A 9 11.76 -0.11 -26.69
N ALA A 10 11.27 -1.34 -26.65
CA ALA A 10 9.84 -1.66 -26.81
C ALA A 10 8.97 -1.03 -25.71
N LEU A 11 9.45 -1.05 -24.46
CA LEU A 11 8.76 -0.43 -23.32
C LEU A 11 8.79 1.10 -23.43
N LEU A 12 9.95 1.67 -23.78
CA LEU A 12 10.11 3.11 -23.95
C LEU A 12 9.14 3.67 -25.01
N LYS A 13 8.95 2.95 -26.12
CA LYS A 13 8.00 3.33 -27.17
C LYS A 13 6.54 3.36 -26.67
N SER A 14 6.17 2.42 -25.81
CA SER A 14 4.84 2.37 -25.19
C SER A 14 4.64 3.52 -24.18
N VAL A 15 5.68 3.83 -23.38
CA VAL A 15 5.69 4.97 -22.46
C VAL A 15 5.52 6.28 -23.23
N ASP A 16 6.23 6.46 -24.35
CA ASP A 16 6.12 7.66 -25.19
C ASP A 16 4.73 7.86 -25.76
N ARG A 17 4.13 6.78 -26.29
CA ARG A 17 2.76 6.82 -26.79
C ARG A 17 1.78 7.26 -25.70
N ARG A 18 1.94 6.72 -24.49
CA ARG A 18 1.08 7.05 -23.36
C ARG A 18 1.30 8.47 -22.84
N ALA A 19 2.54 8.93 -22.78
CA ALA A 19 2.87 10.29 -22.38
C ALA A 19 2.25 11.31 -23.35
N LYS A 20 2.35 11.05 -24.66
CA LYS A 20 1.72 11.86 -25.71
C LYS A 20 0.20 11.90 -25.57
N ALA A 21 -0.44 10.74 -25.37
CA ALA A 21 -1.90 10.67 -25.18
C ALA A 21 -2.37 11.43 -23.92
N LEU A 22 -1.52 11.50 -22.90
CA LEU A 22 -1.81 12.21 -21.64
C LEU A 22 -1.37 13.68 -21.65
N GLY A 23 -0.74 14.17 -22.73
CA GLY A 23 -0.23 15.55 -22.81
C GLY A 23 0.88 15.87 -21.79
N VAL A 24 1.65 14.87 -21.35
CA VAL A 24 2.74 15.05 -20.37
C VAL A 24 4.08 14.62 -20.96
N SER A 25 5.18 15.12 -20.38
CA SER A 25 6.51 14.64 -20.77
C SER A 25 6.73 13.19 -20.36
N ARG A 26 7.54 12.46 -21.15
CA ARG A 26 8.01 11.09 -20.82
C ARG A 26 8.50 11.00 -19.38
N ASN A 27 9.39 11.91 -18.99
CA ASN A 27 9.96 11.92 -17.64
C ASN A 27 8.87 12.07 -16.56
N ARG A 28 7.90 12.97 -16.76
CA ARG A 28 6.80 13.17 -15.81
C ARG A 28 5.93 11.92 -15.67
N LEU A 29 5.71 11.19 -16.76
CA LEU A 29 4.99 9.92 -16.71
C LEU A 29 5.79 8.84 -15.94
N ILE A 30 7.08 8.71 -16.22
CA ILE A 30 7.97 7.75 -15.55
C ILE A 30 8.03 8.03 -14.04
N VAL A 31 8.26 9.28 -13.64
CA VAL A 31 8.32 9.67 -12.22
C VAL A 31 7.00 9.34 -11.52
N ARG A 32 5.85 9.71 -12.11
CA ARG A 32 4.53 9.39 -11.52
C ARG A 32 4.30 7.89 -11.37
N ALA A 33 4.71 7.09 -12.37
CA ALA A 33 4.58 5.64 -12.30
C ALA A 33 5.44 5.06 -11.18
N LEU A 34 6.67 5.54 -11.01
CA LEU A 34 7.55 5.12 -9.92
C LEU A 34 7.01 5.55 -8.55
N GLU A 35 6.55 6.79 -8.38
CA GLU A 35 5.94 7.25 -7.13
C GLU A 35 4.69 6.44 -6.77
N ARG A 36 3.89 6.06 -7.78
CA ARG A 36 2.73 5.19 -7.58
C ARG A 36 3.16 3.79 -7.15
N ALA A 37 4.12 3.18 -7.84
CA ALA A 37 4.61 1.84 -7.50
C ALA A 37 5.25 1.78 -6.11
N VAL A 38 5.94 2.86 -5.69
CA VAL A 38 6.50 2.97 -4.33
C VAL A 38 5.39 3.13 -3.29
N ARG A 39 4.34 3.92 -3.57
CA ARG A 39 3.18 4.08 -2.69
C ARG A 39 2.29 2.84 -2.63
N GLU A 40 2.21 2.06 -3.71
CA GLU A 40 1.44 0.81 -3.79
C GLU A 40 2.10 -0.36 -3.02
N ARG A 41 3.19 -0.11 -2.27
CA ARG A 41 3.67 -1.10 -1.29
C ARG A 41 2.53 -1.47 -0.35
N THR A 42 2.14 -2.73 -0.48
CA THR A 42 0.99 -3.40 0.17
C THR A 42 1.26 -3.68 1.66
N ASP A 43 2.45 -3.33 2.13
CA ASP A 43 2.90 -3.57 3.49
C ASP A 43 2.77 -2.29 4.32
N TRP A 44 2.29 -2.47 5.54
CA TRP A 44 2.25 -1.42 6.54
C TRP A 44 3.66 -0.84 6.71
N ALA A 45 3.76 0.49 6.77
CA ALA A 45 5.04 1.15 6.99
C ALA A 45 5.70 0.61 8.28
N PRO A 46 7.00 0.31 8.29
CA PRO A 46 7.67 -0.22 9.49
C PRO A 46 7.46 0.66 10.73
N GLU A 47 7.45 1.98 10.54
CA GLU A 47 7.21 2.96 11.60
C GLU A 47 5.80 2.86 12.18
N PHE A 48 4.83 2.42 11.38
CA PHE A 48 3.48 2.15 11.84
C PHE A 48 3.44 0.86 12.68
N LEU A 49 4.14 -0.20 12.25
CA LEU A 49 4.23 -1.44 13.02
C LEU A 49 4.94 -1.25 14.37
N GLU A 50 5.98 -0.40 14.43
CA GLU A 50 6.62 -0.05 15.69
C GLU A 50 5.68 0.71 16.63
N LYS A 51 4.83 1.60 16.11
CA LYS A 51 3.80 2.27 16.92
C LYS A 51 2.75 1.31 17.48
N LEU A 52 2.42 0.22 16.76
CA LEU A 52 1.55 -0.83 17.28
C LEU A 52 2.19 -1.63 18.42
N ARG A 53 3.51 -1.67 18.52
CA ARG A 53 4.20 -2.35 19.63
C ARG A 53 4.19 -1.54 20.93
N SER A 54 3.98 -0.24 20.84
CA SER A 54 3.89 0.66 22.00
C SER A 54 2.46 0.87 22.52
N ILE A 55 1.55 -0.06 22.24
CA ILE A 55 0.16 0.02 22.74
C ILE A 55 0.14 -0.16 24.26
N ASP A 56 -0.62 0.68 24.93
CA ASP A 56 -0.80 0.68 26.38
C ASP A 56 -1.78 -0.41 26.85
N GLN A 57 -1.73 -0.72 28.15
CA GLN A 57 -2.50 -1.83 28.72
C GLN A 57 -4.02 -1.58 28.73
N GLU A 58 -4.46 -0.32 28.75
CA GLU A 58 -5.89 0.04 28.68
C GLU A 58 -6.44 -0.27 27.29
N THR A 59 -5.70 0.10 26.24
CA THR A 59 -6.06 -0.25 24.85
C THR A 59 -6.10 -1.77 24.63
N VAL A 60 -5.19 -2.53 25.24
CA VAL A 60 -5.21 -4.01 25.16
C VAL A 60 -6.50 -4.57 25.78
N ALA A 61 -6.87 -4.12 26.98
CA ALA A 61 -8.10 -4.56 27.65
C ALA A 61 -9.35 -4.20 26.84
N ALA A 62 -9.40 -2.99 26.27
CA ALA A 62 -10.52 -2.55 25.44
C ALA A 62 -10.69 -3.41 24.16
N VAL A 63 -9.59 -3.91 23.58
CA VAL A 63 -9.64 -4.83 22.43
C VAL A 63 -10.18 -6.20 22.84
N ASP A 64 -9.83 -6.70 24.02
CA ASP A 64 -10.37 -7.96 24.53
C ASP A 64 -11.88 -7.90 24.75
N ASP A 65 -12.36 -6.80 25.34
CA ASP A 65 -13.80 -6.53 25.52
C ASP A 65 -14.52 -6.43 24.17
N LEU A 66 -13.95 -5.68 23.21
CA LEU A 66 -14.48 -5.57 21.86
C LEU A 66 -14.58 -6.94 21.16
N LEU A 67 -13.55 -7.78 21.29
CA LEU A 67 -13.55 -9.12 20.70
C LEU A 67 -14.58 -10.04 21.37
N ALA A 68 -14.79 -9.91 22.69
CA ALA A 68 -15.85 -10.63 23.40
C ALA A 68 -17.23 -10.27 22.85
N ASP A 69 -17.49 -8.98 22.67
CA ASP A 69 -18.75 -8.47 22.10
C ASP A 69 -18.97 -8.94 20.67
N VAL A 70 -17.93 -8.87 19.82
CA VAL A 70 -18.01 -9.36 18.44
C VAL A 70 -18.31 -10.86 18.39
N ARG A 71 -17.66 -11.67 19.26
CA ARG A 71 -17.93 -13.11 19.35
C ARG A 71 -19.35 -13.38 19.82
N HIS A 72 -19.83 -12.65 20.83
CA HIS A 72 -21.18 -12.79 21.36
C HIS A 72 -22.25 -12.40 20.34
N ALA A 73 -22.02 -11.32 19.58
CA ALA A 73 -22.94 -10.83 18.55
C ALA A 73 -22.93 -11.69 17.27
N ARG A 74 -21.90 -12.52 17.06
CA ARG A 74 -21.74 -13.34 15.85
C ARG A 74 -22.77 -14.47 15.81
N ARG A 75 -23.89 -14.22 15.13
CA ARG A 75 -25.02 -15.16 15.01
C ARG A 75 -25.07 -15.98 13.72
N SER A 76 -24.18 -15.75 12.74
CA SER A 76 -24.13 -16.62 11.56
C SER A 76 -22.73 -16.68 10.91
N LYS A 77 -22.36 -17.91 10.53
CA LYS A 77 -21.11 -18.39 9.90
C LYS A 77 -19.95 -18.72 10.84
N LEU A 78 -19.55 -19.99 10.77
CA LEU A 78 -18.33 -20.56 11.34
C LEU A 78 -17.09 -19.73 10.92
N PRO A 79 -16.09 -19.56 11.80
CA PRO A 79 -14.86 -18.87 11.46
C PRO A 79 -14.16 -19.56 10.28
N HIS A 80 -13.64 -18.77 9.33
CA HIS A 80 -12.63 -19.29 8.40
C HIS A 80 -11.36 -19.56 9.21
N ALA A 81 -10.79 -20.76 9.06
CA ALA A 81 -9.50 -21.07 9.66
C ALA A 81 -8.45 -20.12 9.08
N LEU A 82 -7.71 -19.47 9.98
CA LEU A 82 -6.55 -18.63 9.66
C LEU A 82 -5.35 -19.49 9.31
#